data_AF-A0A4Q2AHP0-F1
#
_entry.id   AF-A0A4Q2AHP0-F1
#
_cell.length_a   1.000
_cell.length_b   1.000
_cell.length_c   1.000
_cell.angle_alpha   90.00
_cell.angle_beta   90.00
_cell.angle_gamma   90.00
#
_symmetry.space_group_name_H-M   'P 1'
#
loop_
_entity.id
_entity.type
_entity.pdbx_description
1 polymer ?
#
loop_
_entity_poly.entity_id
_entity_poly.type
_entity_poly.pdbx_seq_one_letter_code
_entity_poly.pdbx_strand_id
1 'polypeptide(L)'
;MLDLDHPMTPYILEAAKVEDRIRHALLAWRDAPESGHGEIAERLIPLLRTLNDEHFGADPGIAATLNELDAAVCNGNPETSWKIFVQLTAGPGRNFGTWAI
;
A
#
# COMPACT_ATOMS: atom_id res chain seq x y z
N MET A 1 -19.97 -10.16 -18.17
CA MET A 1 -18.67 -10.78 -18.47
C MET A 1 -17.66 -9.71 -18.13
N LEU A 2 -16.88 -9.86 -17.05
CA LEU A 2 -15.84 -8.89 -16.71
C LEU A 2 -14.77 -8.99 -17.81
N ASP A 3 -14.56 -7.91 -18.55
CA ASP A 3 -13.45 -7.77 -19.48
C ASP A 3 -12.16 -7.88 -18.67
N LEU A 4 -11.62 -9.10 -18.61
CA LEU A 4 -10.34 -9.44 -18.00
C LEU A 4 -9.15 -9.08 -18.91
N ASP A 5 -9.40 -8.32 -19.97
CA ASP A 5 -8.43 -7.94 -21.01
C ASP A 5 -7.87 -6.52 -20.79
N HIS A 6 -7.93 -5.99 -19.56
CA HIS A 6 -7.20 -4.77 -19.25
C HIS A 6 -5.73 -5.13 -18.99
N PRO A 7 -4.74 -4.56 -19.72
CA PRO A 7 -3.33 -4.87 -19.50
C PRO A 7 -2.83 -4.58 -18.06
N MET A 8 -3.62 -3.87 -17.25
CA MET A 8 -3.32 -3.55 -15.86
C MET A 8 -3.89 -4.53 -14.83
N THR A 9 -4.82 -5.42 -15.21
CA THR A 9 -5.44 -6.40 -14.29
C THR A 9 -4.46 -7.24 -13.47
N PRO A 10 -3.35 -7.78 -14.03
CA PRO A 10 -2.36 -8.50 -13.23
C PRO A 10 -1.67 -7.61 -12.17
N TYR A 11 -1.35 -6.36 -12.52
CA TYR A 11 -0.66 -5.43 -11.62
C TYR A 11 -1.56 -4.89 -10.51
N ILE A 12 -2.85 -4.71 -10.80
CA ILE A 12 -3.87 -4.38 -9.78
C ILE A 12 -3.99 -5.53 -8.77
N LEU A 13 -4.01 -6.78 -9.25
CA LEU A 13 -4.02 -7.97 -8.39
C LEU A 13 -2.73 -8.08 -7.55
N GLU A 14 -1.57 -7.73 -8.11
CA GLU A 14 -0.32 -7.69 -7.37
C GLU A 14 -0.32 -6.59 -6.31
N ALA A 15 -0.71 -5.36 -6.66
CA ALA A 15 -0.85 -4.27 -5.70
C ALA A 15 -1.80 -4.64 -4.55
N ALA A 16 -2.96 -5.23 -4.86
CA ALA A 16 -3.91 -5.71 -3.85
C ALA A 16 -3.32 -6.79 -2.92
N LYS A 17 -2.47 -7.70 -3.45
CA LYS A 17 -1.76 -8.69 -2.63
C LYS A 17 -0.75 -8.03 -1.70
N VAL A 18 -0.03 -7.02 -2.17
CA VAL A 18 0.93 -6.27 -1.33
C VAL A 18 0.20 -5.45 -0.27
N GLU A 19 -0.90 -4.79 -0.63
CA GLU A 19 -1.77 -4.09 0.32
C GLU A 19 -2.29 -5.03 1.42
N ASP A 20 -2.74 -6.24 1.06
CA ASP A 20 -3.20 -7.21 2.04
C ASP A 20 -2.07 -7.69 2.97
N ARG A 21 -0.85 -7.87 2.44
CA ARG A 21 0.33 -8.15 3.27
C ARG A 21 0.66 -7.01 4.23
N ILE A 22 0.61 -5.75 3.76
CA ILE A 22 0.81 -4.58 4.62
C ILE A 22 -0.27 -4.53 5.70
N ARG A 23 -1.52 -4.80 5.35
CA ARG A 23 -2.63 -4.87 6.32
C ARG A 23 -2.35 -5.90 7.41
N HIS A 24 -1.97 -7.12 7.05
CA HIS A 24 -1.63 -8.16 8.01
C HIS A 24 -0.40 -7.80 8.85
N ALA A 25 0.64 -7.25 8.24
CA ALA A 25 1.85 -6.84 8.95
C ALA A 25 1.58 -5.68 9.93
N LEU A 26 0.78 -4.68 9.54
CA LEU A 26 0.36 -3.57 10.42
C LEU A 26 -0.52 -4.07 11.57
N LEU A 27 -1.42 -5.02 11.33
CA LEU A 27 -2.24 -5.62 12.38
C LEU A 27 -1.39 -6.42 13.36
N ALA A 28 -0.45 -7.22 12.84
CA ALA A 28 0.49 -7.98 13.66
C ALA A 28 1.40 -7.04 14.47
N TRP A 29 1.87 -5.94 13.87
CA TRP A 29 2.66 -4.93 14.56
C TRP A 29 1.83 -4.15 15.61
N ARG A 30 0.55 -3.91 15.37
CA ARG A 30 -0.34 -3.31 16.36
C ARG A 30 -0.55 -4.23 17.58
N ASP A 31 -0.65 -5.53 17.35
CA ASP A 31 -0.81 -6.55 18.41
C ASP A 31 0.52 -6.79 19.15
N ALA A 32 1.62 -6.81 18.41
CA ALA A 32 2.98 -7.00 18.89
C ALA A 32 3.90 -5.85 18.40
N PRO A 33 3.95 -4.71 19.10
CA PRO A 33 4.72 -3.52 18.69
C PRO A 33 6.23 -3.76 18.58
N GLU A 34 6.71 -4.84 19.19
CA GLU A 34 8.11 -5.28 19.18
C GLU A 34 8.50 -6.01 17.89
N SER A 35 7.54 -6.34 17.02
CA SER A 35 7.77 -7.16 15.83
C SER A 35 7.25 -6.52 14.54
N GLY A 36 8.09 -6.55 13.51
CA GLY A 36 7.63 -6.52 12.11
C GLY A 36 7.54 -5.18 11.40
N HIS A 37 7.70 -4.04 12.07
CA HIS A 37 7.64 -2.72 11.39
C HIS A 37 8.73 -2.51 10.33
N GLY A 38 9.92 -3.10 10.53
CA GLY A 38 11.01 -3.08 9.55
C GLY A 38 10.64 -3.75 8.23
N GLU A 39 9.91 -4.87 8.24
CA GLU A 39 9.49 -5.52 6.99
C GLU A 39 8.53 -4.63 6.17
N ILE A 40 7.66 -3.89 6.86
CA ILE A 40 6.71 -2.97 6.23
C ILE A 40 7.48 -1.82 5.54
N ALA A 41 8.37 -1.16 6.27
CA ALA A 41 9.15 -0.03 5.75
C ALA A 41 10.18 -0.44 4.70
N GLU A 42 10.91 -1.53 4.91
CA GLU A 42 12.06 -1.90 4.07
C GLU A 42 11.68 -2.75 2.85
N ARG A 43 10.52 -3.43 2.87
CA ARG A 43 10.12 -4.34 1.77
C ARG A 43 8.79 -3.99 1.16
N LEU A 44 7.73 -3.87 1.97
CA LEU A 44 6.37 -3.77 1.43
C LEU A 44 6.06 -2.40 0.83
N ILE A 45 6.46 -1.30 1.51
CA ILE A 45 6.27 0.05 0.99
C ILE A 45 7.07 0.32 -0.29
N PRO A 46 8.38 -0.06 -0.38
CA PRO A 46 9.14 0.05 -1.61
C PRO A 46 8.52 -0.73 -2.77
N LEU A 47 8.01 -1.93 -2.50
CA LEU A 47 7.36 -2.76 -3.52
C LEU A 47 6.11 -2.08 -4.11
N LEU A 48 5.25 -1.50 -3.25
CA LEU A 48 4.11 -0.71 -3.74
C LEU A 48 4.54 0.53 -4.53
N ARG A 49 5.64 1.18 -4.13
CA ARG A 49 6.17 2.34 -4.84
C ARG A 49 6.68 1.97 -6.24
N THR A 50 7.41 0.86 -6.34
CA THR A 50 7.86 0.32 -7.62
C THR A 50 6.68 -0.03 -8.53
N LEU A 51 5.65 -0.71 -8.00
CA LEU A 51 4.43 -0.98 -8.75
C LEU A 51 3.76 0.31 -9.23
N ASN A 52 3.65 1.33 -8.35
CA ASN A 52 3.10 2.64 -8.70
C ASN A 52 3.86 3.31 -9.85
N ASP A 53 5.19 3.29 -9.80
CA ASP A 53 6.06 3.90 -10.80
C ASP A 53 6.00 3.17 -12.15
N GLU A 54 6.07 1.84 -12.13
CA GLU A 54 6.14 1.01 -13.33
C GLU A 54 4.78 0.81 -14.03
N HIS A 55 3.68 0.77 -13.28
CA HIS A 55 2.39 0.33 -13.81
C HIS A 55 1.24 1.33 -13.63
N PHE A 56 1.34 2.27 -12.69
CA PHE A 56 0.28 3.24 -12.40
C PHE A 56 0.67 4.68 -12.76
N GLY A 57 1.71 4.84 -13.57
CA GLY A 57 2.13 6.15 -14.11
C GLY A 57 2.75 7.08 -13.07
N ALA A 58 3.33 6.52 -12.00
CA ALA A 58 3.96 7.27 -10.91
C ALA A 58 3.01 8.29 -10.27
N ASP A 59 1.78 7.87 -9.93
CA ASP A 59 0.79 8.76 -9.34
C ASP A 59 1.37 9.46 -8.09
N PRO A 60 1.42 10.81 -8.08
CA PRO A 60 2.04 11.54 -6.98
C PRO A 60 1.22 11.46 -5.70
N GLY A 61 -0.07 11.16 -5.76
CA GLY A 61 -0.93 10.95 -4.60
C GLY A 61 -0.59 9.64 -3.89
N ILE A 62 -0.49 8.54 -4.63
CA ILE A 62 -0.05 7.25 -4.11
C ILE A 62 1.38 7.36 -3.54
N ALA A 63 2.30 7.98 -4.27
CA ALA A 63 3.67 8.17 -3.82
C ALA A 63 3.76 9.03 -2.53
N ALA A 64 2.94 10.09 -2.42
CA ALA A 64 2.88 10.90 -1.21
C ALA A 64 2.35 10.11 -0.01
N THR A 65 1.25 9.38 -0.17
CA THR A 65 0.68 8.58 0.92
C THR A 65 1.58 7.41 1.32
N LEU A 66 2.33 6.81 0.38
CA LEU A 66 3.36 5.81 0.70
C LEU A 66 4.53 6.42 1.50
N ASN A 67 4.95 7.66 1.19
CA ASN A 67 5.95 8.37 1.99
C ASN A 67 5.42 8.69 3.41
N GLU A 68 4.17 9.10 3.54
CA GLU A 68 3.54 9.34 4.85
C GLU A 68 3.46 8.05 5.67
N LEU A 69 3.10 6.93 5.02
CA LEU A 69 3.06 5.62 5.65
C LEU A 69 4.44 5.18 6.13
N ASP A 70 5.47 5.33 5.30
CA ASP A 70 6.86 5.01 5.64
C ASP A 70 7.33 5.80 6.85
N ALA A 71 7.07 7.12 6.86
CA ALA A 71 7.40 7.98 7.98
C ALA A 71 6.67 7.56 9.27
N ALA A 72 5.39 7.17 9.18
CA ALA A 72 4.62 6.72 10.34
C ALA A 72 5.12 5.38 10.91
N VAL A 73 5.52 4.45 10.02
CA VAL A 73 6.10 3.17 10.40
C VAL A 73 7.47 3.37 11.06
N CYS A 74 8.32 4.24 10.49
CA CYS A 74 9.63 4.59 11.06
C CYS A 74 9.52 5.32 12.40
N ASN A 75 8.48 6.13 12.60
CA ASN A 75 8.20 6.79 13.87
C ASN A 75 7.67 5.84 14.97
N GLY A 76 7.48 4.56 14.64
CA GLY A 76 7.06 3.57 15.63
C GLY A 76 5.60 3.69 16.05
N ASN A 77 4.74 4.34 15.26
CA ASN A 77 3.34 4.56 15.60
C ASN A 77 2.40 3.68 14.77
N PRO A 78 1.97 2.51 15.28
CA PRO A 78 1.14 1.56 14.53
C PRO A 78 -0.27 2.11 14.25
N GLU A 79 -0.86 2.90 15.15
CA GLU A 79 -2.19 3.49 14.94
C GLU A 79 -2.18 4.53 13.82
N THR A 80 -1.15 5.37 13.79
CA THR A 80 -0.99 6.39 12.74
C THR A 80 -0.71 5.73 11.39
N SER A 81 0.16 4.72 11.38
CA SER A 81 0.46 3.94 10.18
C SER A 81 -0.79 3.25 9.61
N TRP A 82 -1.59 2.64 10.49
CA TRP A 82 -2.87 2.03 10.11
C TRP A 82 -3.83 3.06 9.50
N LYS A 83 -3.96 4.24 10.12
CA LYS A 83 -4.85 5.29 9.62
C LYS A 83 -4.44 5.77 8.22
N ILE A 84 -3.15 5.98 7.99
CA ILE A 84 -2.62 6.39 6.67
C ILE A 84 -2.86 5.29 5.63
N PHE A 85 -2.63 4.03 6.00
CA PHE A 85 -2.91 2.89 5.12
C PHE A 85 -4.41 2.78 4.76
N VAL A 86 -5.32 3.01 5.70
CA VAL A 86 -6.76 3.05 5.42
C VAL A 86 -7.10 4.21 4.48
N GLN A 87 -6.44 5.37 4.60
CA GLN A 87 -6.63 6.48 3.67
C GLN A 87 -6.13 6.16 2.26
N LEU A 88 -5.01 5.43 2.14
CA LEU A 88 -4.51 4.94 0.85
C LEU A 88 -5.55 4.05 0.17
N THR A 89 -6.07 3.05 0.89
CA THR A 89 -6.99 2.04 0.32
C THR A 89 -8.42 2.54 0.13
N ALA A 90 -8.92 3.43 1.00
CA ALA A 90 -10.29 3.94 0.95
C ALA A 90 -10.45 5.28 0.21
N GLY A 91 -9.35 5.96 -0.14
CA GLY A 91 -9.37 7.25 -0.80
C GLY A 91 -9.82 7.15 -2.27
N PRO A 92 -10.87 7.88 -2.70
CA PRO A 92 -11.24 7.93 -4.12
C PRO A 92 -10.09 8.52 -4.94
N GLY A 93 -9.62 7.83 -5.99
CA GLY A 93 -8.52 8.29 -6.83
C GLY A 93 -7.12 8.18 -6.22
N ARG A 94 -6.99 7.52 -5.06
CA ARG A 94 -5.70 7.32 -4.37
C ARG A 94 -5.40 5.86 -4.04
N ASN A 95 -6.28 4.95 -4.43
CA ASN A 95 -6.08 3.51 -4.30
C ASN A 95 -5.76 2.88 -5.66
N PHE A 96 -5.01 1.78 -5.64
CA PHE A 96 -4.71 1.00 -6.83
C PHE A 96 -5.97 0.43 -7.49
N GLY A 97 -7.06 0.27 -6.71
CA GLY A 97 -8.37 -0.14 -7.21
C GLY A 97 -9.08 0.89 -8.11
N THR A 98 -8.72 2.17 -8.06
CA THR A 98 -9.33 3.19 -8.95
C THR A 98 -8.89 3.02 -10.40
N TRP A 99 -7.75 2.36 -10.64
CA TRP A 99 -7.27 2.01 -11.98
C TRP A 99 -7.88 0.71 -12.53
N ALA A 100 -8.74 0.03 -11.75
CA ALA A 100 -9.44 -1.18 -12.17
C ALA A 100 -10.77 -0.91 -12.92
N ILE A 101 -11.08 0.37 -13.18
CA ILE A 101 -12.37 0.84 -13.74
C ILE A 101 -12.16 1.36 -15.17
#